data_AF-A0A923LXD6-F1
#
_entry.id   AF-A0A923LXD6-F1
#
_cell.length_a   1.000
_cell.length_b   1.000
_cell.length_c   1.000
_cell.angle_alpha   90.00
_cell.angle_beta   90.00
_cell.angle_gamma   90.00
#
_symmetry.space_group_name_H-M   'P 1'
#
loop_
_entity.id
_entity.type
_entity.pdbx_description
1 polymer ?
#
loop_
_entity_poly.entity_id
_entity_poly.type
_entity_poly.pdbx_seq_one_letter_code
_entity_poly.pdbx_strand_id
1 'polypeptide(L)'
;MFISWCAAQSGNAGIIPRTASCYNGKDWFAERGRFHLRAAYTPRAGDVVYFSTRQYPNGGGHVGIVEKVENGYVYTIEGNTSGASGVVANGGGVARKSYPLGYPSIYGYGNPKYEQEEPDMTEAQVKQIIEKTKEAEQYNSVEECPAWARPTIEKLVQKGYLQGDEDGNLELSFDLMRNLVINDRAHLYG
;
A
#
# COMPACT_ATOMS: atom_id res chain seq x y z
N MET A 1 18.97 -20.52 12.24
CA MET A 1 17.51 -20.63 12.21
C MET A 1 17.00 -20.11 10.87
N PHE A 2 16.03 -20.81 10.27
CA PHE A 2 15.46 -20.54 8.96
C PHE A 2 15.05 -19.07 8.76
N ILE A 3 14.28 -18.50 9.70
CA ILE A 3 13.78 -17.11 9.62
C ILE A 3 14.91 -16.08 9.59
N SER A 4 15.93 -16.21 10.47
CA SER A 4 17.08 -15.31 10.47
C SER A 4 17.89 -15.39 9.17
N TRP A 5 17.95 -16.56 8.54
CA TRP A 5 18.61 -16.72 7.25
C TRP A 5 17.80 -16.04 6.15
N CYS A 6 16.48 -16.26 6.10
CA CYS A 6 15.60 -15.58 5.15
C CYS A 6 15.69 -14.06 5.26
N ALA A 7 15.68 -13.52 6.49
CA ALA A 7 15.84 -12.09 6.73
C ALA A 7 17.18 -11.55 6.22
N ALA A 8 18.26 -12.30 6.39
CA ALA A 8 19.57 -11.90 5.85
C ALA A 8 19.58 -11.90 4.31
N GLN A 9 18.98 -12.92 3.68
CA GLN A 9 18.94 -13.01 2.21
C GLN A 9 18.03 -11.96 1.56
N SER A 10 16.97 -11.52 2.26
CA SER A 10 16.06 -10.50 1.75
C SER A 10 16.47 -9.06 2.09
N GLY A 11 17.66 -8.83 2.66
CA GLY A 11 18.10 -7.50 3.08
C GLY A 11 17.44 -6.98 4.37
N ASN A 12 16.65 -7.80 5.07
CA ASN A 12 15.86 -7.44 6.25
C ASN A 12 16.54 -7.80 7.58
N ALA A 13 17.86 -8.02 7.60
CA ALA A 13 18.60 -8.43 8.80
C ALA A 13 18.55 -7.41 9.96
N GLY A 14 18.26 -6.14 9.66
CA GLY A 14 18.15 -5.08 10.68
C GLY A 14 16.83 -5.08 11.46
N ILE A 15 15.79 -5.75 10.93
CA ILE A 15 14.42 -5.68 11.47
C ILE A 15 13.89 -7.02 11.97
N ILE A 16 14.66 -8.09 11.82
CA ILE A 16 14.39 -9.44 12.33
C ILE A 16 15.65 -9.96 13.03
N PRO A 17 15.55 -10.55 14.24
CA PRO A 17 16.73 -10.93 15.01
C PRO A 17 17.49 -12.10 14.38
N ARG A 18 18.83 -12.01 14.43
CA ARG A 18 19.74 -13.12 14.11
C ARG A 18 19.96 -13.99 15.35
N THR A 19 19.15 -15.03 15.51
CA THR A 19 19.19 -15.90 16.70
C THR A 19 18.81 -17.34 16.33
N ALA A 20 19.25 -18.31 17.12
CA ALA A 20 18.75 -19.69 17.06
C ALA A 20 17.66 -19.97 18.13
N SER A 21 17.49 -19.07 19.09
CA SER A 21 16.51 -19.19 20.19
C SER A 21 15.21 -18.48 19.83
N CYS A 22 14.09 -19.22 19.90
CA CYS A 22 12.76 -18.66 19.73
C CYS A 22 12.44 -17.62 20.81
N TYR A 23 12.82 -17.87 22.07
CA TYR A 23 12.65 -16.90 23.17
C TYR A 23 13.37 -15.59 22.88
N ASN A 24 14.66 -15.66 22.55
CA ASN A 24 15.44 -14.44 22.30
C ASN A 24 14.87 -13.69 21.09
N GLY A 25 14.33 -14.41 20.09
CA GLY A 25 13.67 -13.77 18.95
C GLY A 25 12.40 -13.01 19.38
N LYS A 26 11.55 -13.66 20.17
CA LYS A 26 10.34 -13.05 20.73
C LYS A 26 10.65 -11.82 21.57
N ASP A 27 11.62 -11.95 22.49
CA ASP A 27 12.02 -10.89 23.40
C ASP A 27 12.62 -9.70 22.65
N TRP A 28 13.40 -9.96 21.60
CA TRP A 28 13.93 -8.90 20.74
C TRP A 28 12.83 -8.01 20.14
N PHE A 29 11.70 -8.60 19.71
CA PHE A 29 10.53 -7.84 19.25
C PHE A 29 9.82 -7.15 20.42
N ALA A 30 9.70 -7.79 21.57
CA ALA A 30 9.04 -7.23 22.75
C ALA A 30 9.78 -6.01 23.31
N GLU A 31 11.10 -6.06 23.40
CA GLU A 31 11.99 -4.94 23.79
C GLU A 31 11.85 -3.73 22.87
N ARG A 32 11.38 -3.94 21.63
CA ARG A 32 11.14 -2.89 20.63
C ARG A 32 9.67 -2.47 20.54
N GLY A 33 8.82 -2.99 21.43
CA GLY A 33 7.38 -2.72 21.42
C GLY A 33 6.66 -3.28 20.18
N ARG A 34 7.22 -4.29 19.51
CA ARG A 34 6.68 -4.87 18.27
C ARG A 34 6.29 -6.34 18.41
N PHE A 35 6.17 -6.82 19.64
CA PHE A 35 5.59 -8.13 19.91
C PHE A 35 4.14 -7.97 20.37
N HIS A 36 3.25 -8.76 19.81
CA HIS A 36 1.83 -8.73 20.12
C HIS A 36 1.33 -10.13 20.49
N LEU A 37 0.54 -10.21 21.56
CA LEU A 37 -0.16 -11.44 21.91
C LEU A 37 -1.22 -11.76 20.86
N ARG A 38 -1.42 -13.06 20.58
CA ARG A 38 -2.40 -13.55 19.60
C ARG A 38 -3.79 -12.92 19.75
N ALA A 39 -4.25 -12.72 20.99
CA ALA A 39 -5.60 -12.21 21.27
C ALA A 39 -5.76 -10.69 20.99
N ALA A 40 -4.66 -9.95 20.84
CA ALA A 40 -4.67 -8.49 20.73
C ALA A 40 -4.24 -7.99 19.35
N TYR A 41 -4.04 -8.88 18.38
CA TYR A 41 -3.43 -8.53 17.11
C TYR A 41 -3.87 -9.45 15.97
N THR A 42 -4.23 -8.84 14.84
CA THR A 42 -4.44 -9.55 13.59
C THR A 42 -3.12 -9.61 12.83
N PRO A 43 -2.53 -10.81 12.61
CA PRO A 43 -1.26 -10.93 11.92
C PRO A 43 -1.37 -10.50 10.44
N ARG A 44 -0.22 -10.18 9.86
CA ARG A 44 -0.07 -9.80 8.45
C ARG A 44 1.06 -10.59 7.82
N ALA A 45 1.08 -10.64 6.49
CA ALA A 45 2.19 -11.20 5.74
C ALA A 45 3.51 -10.55 6.20
N GLY A 46 4.55 -11.37 6.38
CA GLY A 46 5.85 -10.96 6.88
C GLY A 46 6.01 -10.97 8.41
N ASP A 47 4.93 -11.10 9.19
CA ASP A 47 5.06 -11.24 10.65
C ASP A 47 5.75 -12.55 11.03
N VAL A 48 6.49 -12.53 12.13
CA VAL A 48 7.11 -13.72 12.70
C VAL A 48 6.18 -14.30 13.76
N VAL A 49 5.62 -15.49 13.50
CA VAL A 49 4.73 -16.17 14.46
C VAL A 49 5.55 -16.99 15.45
N TYR A 50 5.22 -16.87 16.74
CA TYR A 50 5.85 -17.60 17.84
C TYR A 50 4.88 -18.58 18.48
N PHE A 51 5.30 -19.84 18.57
CA PHE A 51 4.49 -20.91 19.14
C PHE A 51 5.00 -21.35 20.51
N SER A 52 4.06 -21.71 21.37
CA SER A 52 4.33 -22.41 22.63
C SER A 52 4.25 -23.92 22.42
N THR A 53 5.11 -24.66 23.10
CA THR A 53 4.97 -26.11 23.28
C THR A 53 4.87 -26.43 24.77
N ARG A 54 4.61 -27.68 25.13
CA ARG A 54 4.60 -28.10 26.54
C ARG A 54 5.93 -27.84 27.24
N GLN A 55 7.05 -28.08 26.55
CA GLN A 55 8.39 -27.88 27.09
C GLN A 55 8.78 -26.39 27.12
N TYR A 56 8.28 -25.62 26.16
CA TYR A 56 8.59 -24.20 26.01
C TYR A 56 7.29 -23.39 25.99
N PRO A 57 6.67 -23.18 27.17
CA PRO A 57 5.52 -22.28 27.28
C PRO A 57 5.96 -20.83 26.96
N ASN A 58 5.02 -19.93 26.70
CA ASN A 58 5.32 -18.51 26.48
C ASN A 58 6.08 -18.18 25.18
N GLY A 59 5.83 -18.91 24.10
CA GLY A 59 6.30 -18.57 22.75
C GLY A 59 7.75 -18.94 22.44
N GLY A 60 8.39 -19.77 23.28
CA GLY A 60 9.76 -20.24 23.06
C GLY A 60 9.88 -21.57 22.30
N GLY A 61 8.78 -22.13 21.81
CA GLY A 61 8.74 -23.51 21.31
C GLY A 61 9.03 -23.67 19.82
N HIS A 62 8.50 -22.79 18.98
CA HIS A 62 8.74 -22.82 17.54
C HIS A 62 8.48 -21.45 16.90
N VAL A 63 8.97 -21.25 15.69
CA VAL A 63 8.81 -19.98 14.95
C VAL A 63 8.60 -20.23 13.46
N GLY A 64 7.77 -19.39 12.84
CA GLY A 64 7.57 -19.34 11.39
C GLY A 64 7.41 -17.91 10.90
N ILE A 65 7.35 -17.72 9.59
CA ILE A 65 6.93 -16.44 8.98
C ILE A 65 5.52 -16.58 8.45
N VAL A 66 4.69 -15.55 8.67
CA VAL A 66 3.34 -15.47 8.13
C VAL A 66 3.43 -15.16 6.65
N GLU A 67 2.84 -16.03 5.83
CA GLU A 67 2.71 -15.86 4.39
C GLU A 67 1.47 -15.03 4.06
N LYS A 68 0.33 -15.41 4.66
CA LYS A 68 -0.96 -14.71 4.47
C LYS A 68 -1.93 -15.02 5.61
N VAL A 69 -3.00 -14.23 5.67
CA VAL A 69 -4.15 -14.45 6.55
C VAL A 69 -5.42 -14.40 5.72
N GLU A 70 -6.22 -15.46 5.80
CA GLU A 70 -7.41 -15.60 4.98
C GLU A 70 -8.41 -16.55 5.67
N ASN A 71 -9.71 -16.25 5.57
CA ASN A 71 -10.80 -17.12 6.05
C ASN A 71 -10.67 -17.56 7.53
N GLY A 72 -10.11 -16.70 8.39
CA GLY A 72 -9.92 -17.02 9.82
C GLY A 72 -8.70 -17.90 10.12
N TYR A 73 -7.84 -18.15 9.13
CA TYR A 73 -6.60 -18.90 9.25
C TYR A 73 -5.38 -18.02 8.99
N VAL A 74 -4.29 -18.33 9.70
CA VAL A 74 -2.95 -17.86 9.39
C VAL A 74 -2.19 -18.96 8.65
N TYR A 75 -1.55 -18.60 7.54
CA TYR A 75 -0.72 -19.48 6.74
C TYR A 75 0.75 -19.10 6.97
N THR A 76 1.60 -20.10 7.20
CA THR A 76 2.98 -19.91 7.64
C THR A 76 3.94 -20.69 6.77
N ILE A 77 5.18 -20.19 6.63
CA ILE A 77 6.32 -20.96 6.20
C ILE A 77 7.24 -21.18 7.40
N GLU A 78 7.45 -22.44 7.74
CA GLU A 78 8.19 -22.87 8.93
C GLU A 78 9.41 -23.69 8.51
N GLY A 79 10.54 -23.52 9.19
CA GLY A 79 11.75 -24.32 8.99
C GLY A 79 12.06 -25.19 10.20
N ASN A 80 12.91 -26.21 10.05
CA ASN A 80 13.13 -27.23 11.08
C ASN A 80 11.80 -27.90 11.50
N THR A 81 10.93 -28.15 10.52
CA THR A 81 9.58 -28.70 10.70
C THR A 81 9.38 -29.87 9.72
N SER A 82 8.14 -30.38 9.63
CA SER A 82 7.72 -31.35 8.62
C SER A 82 6.33 -31.00 8.08
N GLY A 83 5.87 -31.69 7.04
CA GLY A 83 4.52 -31.53 6.48
C GLY A 83 3.38 -32.04 7.36
N ALA A 84 3.66 -32.61 8.53
CA ALA A 84 2.63 -33.04 9.47
C ALA A 84 1.86 -31.84 10.03
N SER A 85 0.54 -32.01 10.22
CA SER A 85 -0.34 -30.97 10.77
C SER A 85 0.06 -30.56 12.19
N GLY A 86 -0.23 -29.30 12.55
CA GLY A 86 0.11 -28.76 13.87
C GLY A 86 1.56 -28.32 14.00
N VAL A 87 1.95 -27.89 15.20
CA VAL A 87 3.30 -27.38 15.48
C VAL A 87 4.27 -28.55 15.62
N VAL A 88 5.26 -28.61 14.72
CA VAL A 88 6.35 -29.59 14.76
C VAL A 88 7.63 -28.83 15.03
N ALA A 89 8.04 -28.80 16.31
CA ALA A 89 9.17 -27.97 16.73
C ALA A 89 10.54 -28.51 16.28
N ASN A 90 10.63 -29.79 15.89
CA ASN A 90 11.86 -30.47 15.51
C ASN A 90 11.63 -31.41 14.31
N GLY A 91 11.85 -30.90 13.10
CA GLY A 91 11.82 -31.67 11.86
C GLY A 91 13.08 -31.44 11.00
N GLY A 92 13.05 -31.91 9.76
CA GLY A 92 14.22 -31.88 8.86
C GLY A 92 14.08 -30.95 7.66
N GLY A 93 12.98 -30.19 7.54
CA GLY A 93 12.69 -29.43 6.32
C GLY A 93 11.99 -28.10 6.56
N VAL A 94 11.58 -27.52 5.43
CA VAL A 94 10.74 -26.32 5.35
C VAL A 94 9.36 -26.76 4.87
N ALA A 95 8.30 -26.31 5.54
CA ALA A 95 6.93 -26.65 5.16
C ALA A 95 6.03 -25.42 5.24
N ARG A 96 5.06 -25.35 4.31
CA ARG A 96 3.92 -24.46 4.42
C ARG A 96 2.88 -25.09 5.34
N LYS A 97 2.38 -24.33 6.31
CA LYS A 97 1.41 -24.76 7.31
C LYS A 97 0.29 -23.75 7.46
N SER A 98 -0.79 -24.16 8.13
CA SER A 98 -1.90 -23.27 8.44
C SER A 98 -2.52 -23.62 9.79
N TYR A 99 -3.04 -22.59 10.45
CA TYR A 99 -3.65 -22.69 11.77
C TYR A 99 -4.84 -21.73 11.87
N PRO A 100 -5.89 -22.08 12.61
CA PRO A 100 -6.90 -21.10 13.00
C PRO A 100 -6.23 -19.92 13.72
N LEU A 101 -6.72 -18.69 13.53
CA LEU A 101 -6.17 -17.51 14.23
C LEU A 101 -6.18 -17.67 15.75
N GLY A 102 -7.16 -18.40 16.29
CA GLY A 102 -7.26 -18.77 17.70
C GLY A 102 -6.48 -20.01 18.13
N TYR A 103 -5.59 -20.56 17.30
CA TYR A 103 -4.90 -21.83 17.59
C TYR A 103 -4.12 -21.75 18.91
N PRO A 104 -4.40 -22.62 19.91
CA PRO A 104 -3.88 -22.50 21.28
C PRO A 104 -2.36 -22.40 21.40
N SER A 105 -1.61 -23.04 20.51
CA SER A 105 -0.16 -22.99 20.54
C SER A 105 0.41 -21.70 19.97
N ILE A 106 -0.36 -20.86 19.28
CA ILE A 106 0.12 -19.53 18.87
C ILE A 106 0.20 -18.67 20.13
N TYR A 107 1.42 -18.26 20.50
CA TYR A 107 1.62 -17.33 21.60
C TYR A 107 1.40 -15.88 21.15
N GLY A 108 1.99 -15.53 20.01
CA GLY A 108 1.87 -14.19 19.45
C GLY A 108 2.77 -13.99 18.24
N TYR A 109 2.93 -12.73 17.86
CA TYR A 109 3.55 -12.31 16.62
C TYR A 109 4.56 -11.20 16.88
N GLY A 110 5.78 -11.35 16.33
CA GLY A 110 6.71 -10.25 16.16
C GLY A 110 6.45 -9.57 14.83
N ASN A 111 6.15 -8.28 14.85
CA ASN A 111 5.96 -7.47 13.64
C ASN A 111 7.32 -6.83 13.28
N PRO A 112 7.96 -7.19 12.16
CA PRO A 112 9.14 -6.48 11.65
C PRO A 112 8.77 -5.08 11.14
N LYS A 113 9.68 -4.13 11.27
CA LYS A 113 9.50 -2.76 10.78
C LYS A 113 9.95 -2.66 9.33
N TYR A 114 9.21 -3.30 8.43
CA TYR A 114 9.44 -3.13 6.99
C TYR A 114 9.31 -1.66 6.60
N GLU A 115 10.13 -1.23 5.66
CA GLU A 115 9.90 0.06 4.97
C GLU A 115 8.55 -0.05 4.26
N GLN A 116 7.68 0.95 4.45
CA GLN A 116 6.41 0.98 3.75
C GLN A 116 6.73 1.32 2.30
N GLU A 117 6.43 0.42 1.37
CA GLU A 117 6.25 0.83 -0.01
C GLU A 117 5.06 1.79 -0.03
N GLU A 118 5.27 3.01 -0.51
CA GLU A 118 4.18 3.95 -0.77
C GLU A 118 3.17 3.22 -1.66
N PRO A 119 1.90 3.07 -1.23
CA PRO A 119 0.93 2.31 -2.01
C PRO A 119 0.80 2.92 -3.40
N ASP A 120 0.88 2.10 -4.44
CA ASP A 120 0.46 2.51 -5.78
C ASP A 120 -0.96 3.09 -5.66
N MET A 121 -1.13 4.31 -6.16
CA MET A 121 -2.41 5.02 -6.09
C MET A 121 -3.53 4.12 -6.62
N THR A 122 -4.63 4.02 -5.87
CA THR A 122 -5.78 3.21 -6.31
C THR A 122 -6.37 3.77 -7.60
N GLU A 123 -7.01 2.93 -8.43
CA GLU A 123 -7.68 3.37 -9.67
C GLU A 123 -8.64 4.54 -9.42
N ALA A 124 -9.33 4.55 -8.27
CA ALA A 124 -10.22 5.63 -7.87
C ALA A 124 -9.48 6.95 -7.62
N GLN A 125 -8.30 6.90 -6.98
CA GLN A 125 -7.46 8.08 -6.75
C GLN A 125 -6.87 8.60 -8.07
N VAL A 126 -6.47 7.70 -8.97
CA VAL A 126 -6.00 8.09 -10.31
C VAL A 126 -7.13 8.77 -11.10
N LYS A 127 -8.35 8.22 -11.06
CA LYS A 127 -9.51 8.80 -11.73
C LYS A 127 -9.87 10.19 -11.19
N GLN A 128 -9.84 10.38 -9.87
CA GLN A 128 -10.09 11.68 -9.25
C GLN A 128 -9.04 12.73 -9.64
N ILE A 129 -7.78 12.34 -9.80
CA ILE A 129 -6.74 13.27 -10.28
C ILE A 129 -7.00 13.64 -11.73
N ILE A 130 -7.34 12.68 -12.60
CA ILE A 130 -7.65 12.97 -14.01
C ILE A 130 -8.84 13.92 -14.12
N GLU A 131 -9.92 13.70 -13.36
CA GLU A 131 -11.10 14.58 -13.36
C GLU A 131 -10.75 15.98 -12.86
N LYS A 132 -10.02 16.10 -11.74
CA LYS A 132 -9.58 17.41 -11.23
C LYS A 132 -8.66 18.15 -12.20
N THR A 133 -7.77 17.45 -12.89
CA THR A 133 -6.89 18.07 -13.88
C THR A 133 -7.69 18.55 -15.09
N LYS A 134 -8.69 17.79 -15.55
CA LYS A 134 -9.58 18.22 -16.65
C LYS A 134 -10.40 19.45 -16.28
N GLU A 135 -10.96 19.50 -15.08
CA GLU A 135 -11.71 20.67 -14.59
C GLU A 135 -10.80 21.90 -14.44
N ALA A 136 -9.55 21.71 -14.02
CA ALA A 136 -8.57 22.79 -13.89
C ALA A 136 -8.04 23.34 -15.24
N GLU A 137 -8.27 22.63 -16.34
CA GLU A 137 -7.83 23.01 -17.69
C GLU A 137 -8.91 23.73 -18.51
N GLN A 138 -10.12 23.86 -17.99
CA GLN A 138 -11.26 24.48 -18.66
C GLN A 138 -11.54 25.89 -18.15
N TYR A 139 -11.84 26.80 -19.07
CA TYR A 139 -12.31 28.16 -18.80
C TYR A 139 -13.73 28.30 -19.32
N ASN A 140 -14.71 28.37 -18.41
CA ASN A 140 -16.12 28.35 -18.74
C ASN A 140 -16.73 29.74 -18.95
N SER A 141 -15.99 30.79 -18.57
CA SER A 141 -16.41 32.19 -18.73
C SER A 141 -15.25 33.08 -19.19
N VAL A 142 -15.58 34.24 -19.75
CA VAL A 142 -14.58 35.24 -20.19
C VAL A 142 -13.77 35.75 -18.99
N GLU A 143 -14.40 35.81 -17.82
CA GLU A 143 -13.82 36.25 -16.56
C GLU A 143 -12.77 35.27 -16.04
N GLU A 144 -12.99 33.97 -16.22
CA GLU A 144 -12.03 32.92 -15.86
C GLU A 144 -10.79 32.91 -16.77
N CYS A 145 -10.90 33.39 -18.01
CA CYS A 145 -9.77 33.45 -18.93
C CYS A 145 -8.66 34.38 -18.38
N PRO A 146 -7.37 33.99 -18.49
CA PRO A 146 -6.25 34.85 -18.12
C PRO A 146 -6.26 36.18 -18.88
N ALA A 147 -5.68 37.23 -18.29
CA ALA A 147 -5.68 38.58 -18.84
C ALA A 147 -5.11 38.69 -20.28
N TRP A 148 -4.19 37.80 -20.66
CA TRP A 148 -3.61 37.77 -22.01
C TRP A 148 -4.55 37.22 -23.09
N ALA A 149 -5.55 36.42 -22.70
CA ALA A 149 -6.52 35.79 -23.61
C ALA A 149 -7.86 36.51 -23.61
N ARG A 150 -8.24 37.11 -22.46
CA ARG A 150 -9.54 37.73 -22.23
C ARG A 150 -10.02 38.66 -23.37
N PRO A 151 -9.20 39.58 -23.93
CA PRO A 151 -9.66 40.47 -25.00
C PRO A 151 -10.06 39.72 -26.28
N THR A 152 -9.32 38.66 -26.64
CA THR A 152 -9.65 37.83 -27.80
C THR A 152 -10.92 37.02 -27.55
N ILE A 153 -11.04 36.36 -26.39
CA ILE A 153 -12.22 35.55 -26.07
C ILE A 153 -13.47 36.43 -26.00
N GLU A 154 -13.40 37.58 -25.34
CA GLU A 154 -14.49 38.57 -25.29
C GLU A 154 -14.93 39.01 -26.70
N LYS A 155 -13.97 39.35 -27.56
CA LYS A 155 -14.22 39.69 -28.96
C LYS A 155 -14.94 38.57 -29.71
N LEU A 156 -14.50 37.32 -29.55
CA LEU A 156 -15.08 36.16 -30.24
C LEU A 156 -16.50 35.87 -29.76
N VAL A 157 -16.77 36.02 -28.46
CA VAL A 157 -18.12 35.90 -27.89
C VAL A 157 -19.03 37.03 -28.39
N GLN A 158 -18.58 38.28 -28.36
CA GLN A 158 -19.34 39.43 -28.85
C GLN A 158 -19.68 39.34 -30.34
N LYS A 159 -18.78 38.78 -31.16
CA LYS A 159 -19.01 38.52 -32.58
C LYS A 159 -19.86 37.27 -32.84
N GLY A 160 -20.12 36.46 -31.82
CA GLY A 160 -20.88 35.21 -31.92
C GLY A 160 -20.10 34.04 -32.53
N TYR A 161 -18.78 34.15 -32.71
CA TYR A 161 -17.91 33.07 -33.21
C TYR A 161 -17.62 32.00 -32.16
N LEU A 162 -17.71 32.39 -30.88
CA LEU A 162 -17.62 31.48 -29.75
C LEU A 162 -18.91 31.62 -28.94
N GLN A 163 -19.57 30.50 -28.67
CA GLN A 163 -20.79 30.41 -27.85
C GLN A 163 -20.64 29.26 -26.87
N GLY A 164 -21.25 29.42 -25.69
CA GLY A 164 -21.25 28.37 -24.69
C GLY A 164 -22.27 27.27 -24.99
N ASP A 165 -22.28 26.25 -24.14
CA ASP A 165 -23.27 25.17 -24.12
C ASP A 165 -24.67 25.65 -23.66
N GLU A 166 -25.57 24.70 -23.37
CA GLU A 166 -26.94 24.97 -22.90
C GLU A 166 -26.98 25.73 -21.56
N ASP A 167 -25.92 25.62 -20.76
CA ASP A 167 -25.76 26.29 -19.46
C ASP A 167 -24.94 27.59 -19.56
N GLY A 168 -24.42 27.91 -20.75
CA GLY A 168 -23.60 29.08 -21.03
C GLY A 168 -22.10 28.91 -20.79
N ASN A 169 -21.62 27.69 -20.55
CA ASN A 169 -20.20 27.40 -20.35
C ASN A 169 -19.45 27.40 -21.67
N LEU A 170 -18.35 28.15 -21.76
CA LEU A 170 -17.52 28.20 -22.96
C LEU A 170 -16.67 26.93 -23.17
N GLU A 171 -16.48 26.11 -22.13
CA GLU A 171 -15.68 24.88 -22.12
C GLU A 171 -14.29 25.00 -22.78
N LEU A 172 -13.66 26.17 -22.68
CA LEU A 172 -12.39 26.41 -23.37
C LEU A 172 -11.25 25.67 -22.68
N SER A 173 -10.63 24.71 -23.36
CA SER A 173 -9.34 24.19 -22.91
C SER A 173 -8.23 25.24 -23.08
N PHE A 174 -7.18 25.14 -22.27
CA PHE A 174 -6.00 26.00 -22.41
C PHE A 174 -5.42 26.03 -23.84
N ASP A 175 -5.34 24.88 -24.49
CA ASP A 175 -4.82 24.76 -25.85
C ASP A 175 -5.74 25.38 -26.91
N LEU A 176 -7.06 25.22 -26.77
CA LEU A 176 -8.02 25.88 -27.66
C LEU A 176 -7.94 27.39 -27.49
N MET A 177 -7.93 27.89 -26.24
CA MET A 177 -7.79 29.31 -25.94
C MET A 177 -6.49 29.89 -26.52
N ARG A 178 -5.35 29.17 -26.41
CA ARG A 178 -4.09 29.59 -27.04
C ARG A 178 -4.20 29.69 -28.56
N ASN A 179 -4.83 28.70 -29.20
CA ASN A 179 -5.04 28.72 -30.65
C ASN A 179 -5.90 29.91 -31.08
N LEU A 180 -6.99 30.19 -30.37
CA LEU A 180 -7.85 31.35 -30.65
C LEU A 180 -7.06 32.67 -30.57
N VAL A 181 -6.21 32.83 -29.55
CA VAL A 181 -5.37 34.04 -29.44
C VAL A 181 -4.33 34.13 -30.55
N ILE A 182 -3.71 33.02 -30.95
CA ILE A 182 -2.75 33.00 -32.07
C ILE A 182 -3.46 33.42 -33.36
N ASN A 183 -4.64 32.87 -33.61
CA ASN A 183 -5.43 33.15 -34.80
C ASN A 183 -5.92 34.61 -34.85
N ASP A 184 -6.32 35.17 -33.70
CA ASP A 184 -6.72 36.58 -33.60
C ASP A 184 -5.55 37.52 -33.88
N ARG A 185 -4.35 37.20 -33.38
CA ARG A 185 -3.11 37.94 -33.67
C ARG A 185 -2.67 37.80 -35.13
N ALA A 186 -3.05 36.72 -35.80
CA ALA A 186 -2.89 36.53 -37.23
C ALA A 186 -4.01 37.22 -38.05
N HIS A 187 -4.89 37.98 -37.39
CA HIS A 187 -6.01 38.71 -37.99
C HIS A 187 -7.09 37.83 -38.65
N LEU A 188 -7.24 36.57 -38.21
CA LEU A 188 -8.23 35.65 -38.77
C LEU A 188 -9.67 35.96 -38.37
N TYR A 189 -9.88 36.73 -37.31
CA TYR A 189 -11.22 37.00 -36.75
C TYR A 189 -11.73 38.43 -37.00
N GLY A 190 -11.05 39.18 -37.88
CA GLY A 190 -11.45 40.50 -38.37
C GLY A 190 -11.71 41.57 -37.32
#